data_AF-A0A8D5FEW5-F1
#
_entry.id   AF-A0A8D5FEW5-F1
#
_cell.length_a   1.000
_cell.length_b   1.000
_cell.length_c   1.000
_cell.angle_alpha   90.00
_cell.angle_beta   90.00
_cell.angle_gamma   90.00
#
_symmetry.space_group_name_H-M   'P 1'
#
loop_
_entity.id
_entity.type
_entity.pdbx_description
1 polymer ?
#
loop_
_entity_poly.entity_id
_entity_poly.type
_entity_poly.pdbx_seq_one_letter_code
_entity_poly.pdbx_strand_id
1 'polypeptide(L)'
;MSVKFYVTRISVGVICLAFLSPLVSSARENSLTGGMSVSYDYNTRSKDKIADDPATSVDESLQNGDRNYRSITITPLVKFISRSERDSLELRSAPGLKYDIRESETNWDYDLYAGADRFFTKAWQIRLSDSYVKTDYFQTSFSGNQGATDSGENVVTSGSDELSPDLGRRRYWTNTLSLFSDYTYWEDSLFQVGVNYVALRNDDTGVNGYDDYDRYTLSLRNEHRFTSIWKTITDLSFVRGNLIQLTSP
;
A
#
# COMPACT_ATOMS: atom_id res chain seq x y z
N MET A 1 -7.70 19.86 24.22
CA MET A 1 -8.41 19.81 22.93
C MET A 1 -7.42 20.28 21.86
N SER A 2 -6.60 19.36 21.34
CA SER A 2 -5.45 19.71 20.51
C SER A 2 -5.72 19.41 19.04
N VAL A 3 -5.33 20.37 18.21
CA VAL A 3 -5.61 20.52 16.79
C VAL A 3 -4.96 19.41 15.97
N LYS A 4 -5.75 18.51 15.37
CA LYS A 4 -5.30 17.49 14.40
C LYS A 4 -6.08 17.58 13.06
N PHE A 5 -6.12 18.74 12.42
CA PHE A 5 -6.85 18.94 11.15
C PHE A 5 -6.04 19.60 10.01
N TYR A 6 -4.74 19.85 10.17
CA TYR A 6 -3.99 20.63 9.18
C TYR A 6 -3.24 19.81 8.12
N VAL A 7 -2.93 18.54 8.37
CA VAL A 7 -2.09 17.76 7.43
C VAL A 7 -2.87 17.35 6.18
N THR A 8 -4.17 17.07 6.32
CA THR A 8 -5.00 16.58 5.20
C THR A 8 -5.29 17.65 4.13
N ARG A 9 -5.18 18.94 4.46
CA ARG A 9 -5.46 20.03 3.49
C ARG A 9 -4.27 20.40 2.61
N ILE A 10 -3.05 20.08 3.04
CA ILE A 10 -1.83 20.46 2.30
C ILE A 10 -1.63 19.52 1.09
N SER A 11 -1.96 18.23 1.22
CA SER A 11 -1.82 17.24 0.14
C SER A 11 -2.72 17.56 -1.06
N VAL A 12 -3.96 18.00 -0.82
CA VAL A 12 -4.91 18.35 -1.90
C VAL A 12 -4.48 19.63 -2.64
N GLY A 13 -3.90 20.60 -1.93
CA GLY A 13 -3.49 21.88 -2.53
C GLY A 13 -2.28 21.78 -3.47
N VAL A 14 -1.29 20.94 -3.14
CA VAL A 14 -0.07 20.77 -3.96
C VAL A 14 -0.39 19.99 -5.25
N ILE A 15 -1.28 19.01 -5.17
CA ILE A 15 -1.80 18.28 -6.33
C ILE A 15 -2.48 19.27 -7.29
N CYS A 16 -3.40 20.11 -6.81
CA CYS A 16 -4.10 21.07 -7.67
C CYS A 16 -3.17 22.11 -8.33
N LEU A 17 -2.11 22.58 -7.65
CA LEU A 17 -1.20 23.59 -8.21
C LEU A 17 -0.27 23.04 -9.31
N ALA A 18 0.09 21.75 -9.27
CA ALA A 18 0.90 21.13 -10.33
C ALA A 18 0.11 20.88 -11.63
N PHE A 19 -1.23 20.77 -11.56
CA PHE A 19 -2.10 20.54 -12.72
C PHE A 19 -2.69 21.82 -13.34
N LEU A 20 -2.50 22.98 -12.71
CA LEU A 20 -3.04 24.26 -13.20
C LEU A 20 -2.13 25.02 -14.18
N SER A 21 -0.92 24.52 -14.48
CA SER A 21 -0.17 25.07 -15.63
C SER A 21 -0.98 24.83 -16.91
N PRO A 22 -1.03 25.79 -17.85
CA PRO A 22 -1.94 25.73 -18.98
C PRO A 22 -1.78 24.40 -19.73
N LEU A 23 -2.90 23.69 -19.85
CA LEU A 23 -3.13 22.62 -20.80
C LEU A 23 -2.95 23.23 -22.20
N VAL A 24 -1.70 23.40 -22.62
CA VAL A 24 -1.39 23.68 -24.02
C VAL A 24 -1.96 22.48 -24.77
N SER A 25 -2.99 22.74 -25.58
CA SER A 25 -3.83 21.78 -26.30
C SER A 25 -3.00 20.69 -26.97
N SER A 26 -2.64 19.67 -26.21
CA SER A 26 -1.99 18.46 -26.69
C SER A 26 -3.07 17.42 -26.90
N ALA A 27 -2.97 16.64 -27.99
CA ALA A 27 -3.83 15.50 -28.16
C ALA A 27 -3.68 14.60 -26.92
N ARG A 28 -4.79 14.34 -26.24
CA ARG A 28 -4.83 13.49 -25.05
C ARG A 28 -5.66 12.26 -25.36
N GLU A 29 -5.07 11.11 -25.10
CA GLU A 29 -5.76 9.84 -25.12
C GLU A 29 -6.34 9.60 -23.73
N ASN A 30 -7.65 9.42 -23.65
CA ASN A 30 -8.33 9.13 -22.39
C ASN A 30 -8.95 7.75 -22.51
N SER A 31 -8.60 6.85 -21.59
CA SER A 31 -9.22 5.54 -21.47
C SER A 31 -9.91 5.40 -20.13
N LEU A 32 -11.12 4.82 -20.17
CA LEU A 32 -11.90 4.46 -19.00
C LEU A 32 -12.11 2.95 -19.05
N THR A 33 -11.61 2.25 -18.04
CA THR A 33 -11.77 0.81 -17.89
C THR A 33 -12.65 0.54 -16.67
N GLY A 34 -13.70 -0.24 -16.89
CA GLY A 34 -14.55 -0.79 -15.84
C GLY A 34 -14.33 -2.30 -15.72
N GLY A 35 -14.38 -2.82 -14.51
CA GLY A 35 -14.35 -4.25 -14.23
C GLY A 35 -15.15 -4.57 -12.97
N MET A 36 -15.38 -5.85 -12.73
CA MET A 36 -15.99 -6.33 -11.49
C MET A 36 -15.40 -7.69 -11.17
N SER A 37 -14.95 -7.88 -9.93
CA SER A 37 -14.56 -9.19 -9.42
C SER A 37 -15.52 -9.64 -8.34
N VAL A 38 -15.70 -10.96 -8.26
CA VAL A 38 -16.43 -11.62 -7.18
C VAL A 38 -15.52 -12.71 -6.63
N SER A 39 -15.28 -12.72 -5.33
CA SER A 39 -14.49 -13.74 -4.65
C SER A 39 -15.30 -14.38 -3.54
N TYR A 40 -15.16 -15.69 -3.38
CA TYR A 40 -15.69 -16.44 -2.26
C TYR A 40 -14.53 -16.97 -1.44
N ASP A 41 -14.46 -16.56 -0.17
CA ASP A 41 -13.44 -16.99 0.77
C ASP A 41 -14.07 -17.92 1.83
N TYR A 42 -13.39 -19.01 2.10
CA TYR A 42 -13.82 -20.05 3.01
C TYR A 42 -12.62 -20.47 3.87
N ASN A 43 -12.72 -20.25 5.17
CA ASN A 43 -11.72 -20.71 6.12
C ASN A 43 -12.38 -21.61 7.15
N THR A 44 -11.90 -22.85 7.23
CA THR A 44 -12.16 -23.74 8.36
C THR A 44 -10.84 -24.16 8.96
N ARG A 45 -10.57 -23.71 10.18
CA ARG A 45 -9.43 -24.21 10.94
C ARG A 45 -9.82 -25.59 11.48
N SER A 46 -9.16 -26.65 11.01
CA SER A 46 -9.22 -27.94 11.70
C SER A 46 -8.48 -27.75 13.02
N LYS A 47 -9.21 -27.87 14.13
CA LYS A 47 -8.59 -28.15 15.42
C LYS A 47 -7.96 -29.53 15.29
N ASP A 48 -6.68 -29.60 14.95
CA ASP A 48 -5.91 -30.80 15.24
C ASP A 48 -5.91 -30.92 16.76
N LYS A 49 -6.77 -31.82 17.23
CA LYS A 49 -6.83 -32.21 18.64
C LYS A 49 -5.45 -32.76 18.97
N ILE A 50 -4.64 -31.98 19.66
CA ILE A 50 -3.50 -32.51 20.39
C ILE A 50 -4.12 -33.41 21.47
N ALA A 51 -4.17 -34.70 21.17
CA ALA A 51 -4.58 -35.71 22.11
C ALA A 51 -3.49 -35.86 23.19
N ASP A 52 -3.97 -36.00 24.42
CA ASP A 52 -3.29 -36.63 25.55
C ASP A 52 -2.24 -35.82 26.34
N ASP A 53 -2.69 -34.78 27.05
CA ASP A 53 -2.18 -34.54 28.41
C ASP A 53 -3.33 -34.17 29.39
N PRO A 54 -3.74 -35.09 30.28
CA PRO A 54 -4.83 -34.86 31.23
C PRO A 54 -4.47 -33.91 32.39
N ALA A 55 -3.24 -33.39 32.47
CA ALA A 55 -2.79 -32.58 33.62
C ALA A 55 -2.97 -31.06 33.47
N THR A 56 -3.30 -30.56 32.28
CA THR A 56 -3.37 -29.10 32.02
C THR A 56 -4.79 -28.67 31.71
N SER A 57 -5.64 -28.56 32.73
CA SER A 57 -6.94 -27.90 32.62
C SER A 57 -6.76 -26.38 32.59
N VAL A 58 -6.22 -25.88 31.47
CA VAL A 58 -6.29 -24.45 31.17
C VAL A 58 -7.69 -24.17 30.65
N ASP A 59 -8.34 -23.18 31.25
CA ASP A 59 -9.68 -22.70 30.93
C ASP A 59 -9.81 -22.37 29.42
N GLU A 60 -10.31 -23.33 28.64
CA GLU A 60 -10.51 -23.21 27.19
C GLU A 60 -11.58 -22.16 26.80
N SER A 61 -12.26 -21.55 27.77
CA SER A 61 -13.26 -20.51 27.52
C SER A 61 -12.66 -19.15 27.14
N LEU A 62 -11.34 -18.94 27.33
CA LEU A 62 -10.68 -17.65 27.10
C LEU A 62 -9.73 -17.62 25.88
N GLN A 63 -9.51 -18.74 25.18
CA GLN A 63 -8.49 -18.79 24.10
C GLN A 63 -8.95 -19.28 22.72
N ASN A 64 -10.18 -19.75 22.53
CA ASN A 64 -10.61 -20.27 21.24
C ASN A 64 -11.88 -19.60 20.73
N GLY A 65 -11.73 -18.38 20.20
CA GLY A 65 -12.66 -17.88 19.20
C GLY A 65 -12.52 -18.72 17.93
N ASP A 66 -13.37 -19.73 17.78
CA ASP A 66 -13.52 -20.57 16.57
C ASP A 66 -13.95 -19.69 15.37
N ARG A 67 -13.01 -18.96 14.76
CA ARG A 67 -13.32 -18.06 13.64
C ARG A 67 -13.27 -18.79 12.30
N ASN A 68 -14.14 -19.77 12.16
CA ASN A 68 -14.50 -20.33 10.86
C ASN A 68 -15.38 -19.30 10.13
N TYR A 69 -14.87 -18.67 9.07
CA TYR A 69 -15.64 -17.67 8.32
C TYR A 69 -15.92 -18.10 6.87
N ARG A 70 -16.99 -17.53 6.32
CA ARG A 70 -17.38 -17.71 4.91
C ARG A 70 -17.83 -16.37 4.40
N SER A 71 -17.08 -15.78 3.47
CA SER A 71 -17.39 -14.44 2.97
C SER A 71 -17.45 -14.38 1.45
N ILE A 72 -18.38 -13.59 0.93
CA ILE A 72 -18.45 -13.21 -0.48
C ILE A 72 -17.99 -11.76 -0.56
N THR A 73 -17.04 -11.46 -1.45
CA THR A 73 -16.58 -10.10 -1.72
C THR A 73 -16.88 -9.74 -3.17
N ILE A 74 -17.44 -8.55 -3.39
CA ILE A 74 -17.68 -7.98 -4.71
C ILE A 74 -16.87 -6.70 -4.83
N THR A 75 -15.98 -6.62 -5.82
CA THR A 75 -15.10 -5.46 -6.00
C THR A 75 -15.25 -4.91 -7.42
N PRO A 76 -16.14 -3.92 -7.66
CA PRO A 76 -16.10 -3.13 -8.89
C PRO A 76 -14.75 -2.41 -9.00
N LEU A 77 -14.22 -2.32 -10.21
CA LEU A 77 -13.01 -1.60 -10.57
C LEU A 77 -13.37 -0.49 -11.55
N VAL A 78 -12.95 0.72 -11.26
CA VAL A 78 -12.96 1.85 -12.20
C VAL A 78 -11.54 2.39 -12.31
N LYS A 79 -11.01 2.41 -13.53
CA LYS A 79 -9.69 2.94 -13.83
C LYS A 79 -9.80 3.96 -14.96
N PHE A 80 -9.37 5.18 -14.70
CA PHE A 80 -9.27 6.25 -15.68
C PHE A 80 -7.79 6.55 -15.93
N ILE A 81 -7.38 6.58 -17.20
CA ILE A 81 -6.02 6.94 -17.61
C ILE A 81 -6.11 8.03 -18.67
N SER A 82 -5.49 9.17 -18.42
CA SER A 82 -5.28 10.24 -19.38
C SER A 82 -3.80 10.27 -19.74
N ARG A 83 -3.46 10.16 -21.02
CA ARG A 83 -2.08 10.18 -21.52
C ARG A 83 -1.90 11.28 -22.55
N SER A 84 -0.76 11.94 -22.52
CA SER A 84 -0.24 12.80 -23.56
C SER A 84 1.20 12.42 -23.90
N GLU A 85 1.84 13.16 -24.80
CA GLU A 85 3.25 12.96 -25.15
C GLU A 85 4.18 13.20 -23.94
N ARG A 86 3.79 14.08 -23.01
CA ARG A 86 4.66 14.54 -21.91
C ARG A 86 4.10 14.28 -20.52
N ASP A 87 2.89 13.77 -20.40
CA ASP A 87 2.29 13.53 -19.10
C ASP A 87 1.32 12.35 -19.11
N SER A 88 1.11 11.78 -17.93
CA SER A 88 0.05 10.84 -17.69
C SER A 88 -0.62 11.09 -16.34
N LEU A 89 -1.92 10.81 -16.27
CA LEU A 89 -2.72 10.85 -15.06
C LEU A 89 -3.49 9.53 -14.99
N GLU A 90 -3.35 8.83 -13.88
CA GLU A 90 -4.05 7.59 -13.58
C GLU A 90 -4.87 7.77 -12.31
N LEU A 91 -6.16 7.45 -12.39
CA LEU A 91 -7.06 7.38 -11.25
C LEU A 91 -7.65 5.97 -11.21
N ARG A 92 -7.63 5.31 -10.07
CA ARG A 92 -8.17 3.98 -9.88
C ARG A 92 -8.96 3.92 -8.57
N SER A 93 -10.13 3.31 -8.63
CA SER A 93 -11.00 3.06 -7.48
C SER A 93 -11.52 1.65 -7.57
N ALA A 94 -11.31 0.88 -6.50
CA ALA A 94 -11.75 -0.49 -6.38
C ALA A 94 -12.36 -0.73 -4.99
N PRO A 95 -13.57 -0.20 -4.71
CA PRO A 95 -14.23 -0.47 -3.44
C PRO A 95 -14.67 -1.94 -3.40
N GLY A 96 -14.44 -2.62 -2.28
CA GLY A 96 -14.87 -3.99 -2.04
C GLY A 96 -16.05 -4.03 -1.07
N LEU A 97 -17.11 -4.75 -1.43
CA LEU A 97 -18.21 -5.07 -0.53
C LEU A 97 -18.08 -6.52 -0.09
N LYS A 98 -17.76 -6.74 1.17
CA LYS A 98 -17.58 -8.06 1.77
C LYS A 98 -18.77 -8.40 2.66
N TYR A 99 -19.37 -9.55 2.43
CA TYR A 99 -20.48 -10.08 3.23
C TYR A 99 -20.06 -11.37 3.90
N ASP A 100 -20.01 -11.38 5.23
CA ASP A 100 -19.76 -12.60 6.02
C ASP A 100 -21.07 -13.34 6.23
N ILE A 101 -21.19 -14.52 5.62
CA ILE A 101 -22.42 -15.32 5.62
C ILE A 101 -22.73 -15.85 7.02
N ARG A 102 -21.70 -16.11 7.83
CA ARG A 102 -21.88 -16.73 9.14
C ARG A 102 -22.33 -15.71 10.18
N GLU A 103 -21.67 -14.55 10.19
CA GLU A 103 -21.94 -13.48 11.16
C GLU A 103 -23.04 -12.53 10.66
N SER A 104 -23.46 -12.66 9.38
CA SER A 104 -24.39 -11.75 8.72
C SER A 104 -23.92 -10.28 8.75
N GLU A 105 -22.60 -10.08 8.72
CA GLU A 105 -21.96 -8.77 8.76
C GLU A 105 -21.53 -8.31 7.36
N THR A 106 -21.56 -7.00 7.13
CA THR A 106 -21.16 -6.40 5.87
C THR A 106 -20.05 -5.38 6.11
N ASN A 107 -18.90 -5.61 5.47
CA ASN A 107 -17.73 -4.75 5.55
C ASN A 107 -17.43 -4.10 4.19
N TRP A 108 -16.85 -2.90 4.26
CA TRP A 108 -16.46 -2.13 3.08
C TRP A 108 -14.96 -1.97 3.04
N ASP A 109 -14.34 -2.43 1.97
CA ASP A 109 -12.93 -2.19 1.69
C ASP A 109 -12.82 -1.07 0.66
N TYR A 110 -11.76 -0.28 0.76
CA TYR A 110 -11.48 0.78 -0.20
C TYR A 110 -10.05 0.63 -0.71
N ASP A 111 -9.87 0.58 -2.02
CA ASP A 111 -8.57 0.72 -2.68
C ASP A 111 -8.70 1.89 -3.66
N LEU A 112 -8.03 3.00 -3.33
CA LEU A 112 -7.98 4.22 -4.12
C LEU A 112 -6.53 4.47 -4.53
N TYR A 113 -6.33 4.84 -5.78
CA TYR A 113 -5.02 5.20 -6.29
C TYR A 113 -5.14 6.41 -7.21
N ALA A 114 -4.26 7.37 -7.02
CA ALA A 114 -4.07 8.51 -7.91
C ALA A 114 -2.58 8.61 -8.23
N GLY A 115 -2.23 8.51 -9.50
CA GLY A 115 -0.87 8.63 -9.99
C GLY A 115 -0.79 9.67 -11.09
N ALA A 116 0.30 10.38 -11.16
CA ALA A 116 0.60 11.27 -12.26
C ALA A 116 2.09 11.36 -12.51
N ASP A 117 2.44 11.54 -13.77
CA ASP A 117 3.80 11.83 -14.16
C ASP A 117 3.84 12.91 -15.23
N ARG A 118 4.93 13.67 -15.24
CA ARG A 118 5.12 14.75 -16.20
C ARG A 118 6.57 15.00 -16.50
N PHE A 119 6.88 15.09 -17.79
CA PHE A 119 8.13 15.59 -18.32
C PHE A 119 8.12 17.11 -18.34
N PHE A 120 9.01 17.73 -17.56
CA PHE A 120 9.29 19.16 -17.63
C PHE A 120 10.24 19.49 -18.78
N THR A 121 11.18 18.58 -19.04
CA THR A 121 12.07 18.61 -20.20
C THR A 121 12.19 17.20 -20.77
N LYS A 122 12.87 17.03 -21.91
CA LYS A 122 13.16 15.69 -22.46
C LYS A 122 13.99 14.82 -21.50
N ALA A 123 14.71 15.45 -20.58
CA ALA A 123 15.61 14.81 -19.64
C ALA A 123 15.06 14.77 -18.21
N TRP A 124 13.98 15.47 -17.89
CA TRP A 124 13.51 15.62 -16.51
C TRP A 124 12.03 15.30 -16.38
N GLN A 125 11.73 14.30 -15.55
CA GLN A 125 10.38 13.83 -15.24
C GLN A 125 10.14 13.89 -13.73
N ILE A 126 8.93 14.26 -13.33
CA ILE A 126 8.46 14.10 -11.95
C ILE A 126 7.31 13.11 -11.95
N ARG A 127 7.30 12.19 -10.99
CA ARG A 127 6.23 11.22 -10.75
C ARG A 127 5.68 11.42 -9.34
N LEU A 128 4.37 11.51 -9.23
CA LEU A 128 3.64 11.64 -7.96
C LEU A 128 2.60 10.54 -7.92
N SER A 129 2.50 9.81 -6.81
CA SER A 129 1.39 8.89 -6.60
C SER A 129 0.93 8.89 -5.16
N ASP A 130 -0.36 8.69 -4.97
CA ASP A 130 -1.02 8.48 -3.69
C ASP A 130 -1.84 7.20 -3.77
N SER A 131 -1.64 6.29 -2.81
CA SER A 131 -2.41 5.05 -2.68
C SER A 131 -3.02 4.99 -1.30
N TYR A 132 -4.34 4.87 -1.24
CA TYR A 132 -5.10 4.72 -0.03
C TYR A 132 -5.81 3.37 -0.02
N VAL A 133 -5.54 2.57 1.02
CA VAL A 133 -6.18 1.28 1.23
C VAL A 133 -6.82 1.27 2.60
N LYS A 134 -8.08 0.84 2.71
CA LYS A 134 -8.75 0.54 3.97
C LYS A 134 -9.30 -0.87 3.90
N THR A 135 -8.84 -1.75 4.79
CA THR A 135 -9.24 -3.16 4.79
C THR A 135 -9.11 -3.77 6.19
N ASP A 136 -9.76 -4.91 6.40
CA ASP A 136 -9.61 -5.78 7.56
C ASP A 136 -8.63 -6.96 7.31
N TYR A 137 -8.12 -7.07 6.07
CA TYR A 137 -7.26 -8.15 5.64
C TYR A 137 -5.79 -7.72 5.64
N PHE A 138 -4.96 -8.35 6.45
CA PHE A 138 -3.53 -8.10 6.45
C PHE A 138 -2.89 -8.64 5.17
N GLN A 139 -2.67 -7.78 4.17
CA GLN A 139 -1.83 -8.14 3.04
C GLN A 139 -0.36 -8.02 3.45
N THR A 140 0.29 -9.15 3.75
CA THR A 140 1.76 -9.24 3.92
C THR A 140 2.54 -8.84 2.66
N SER A 141 1.86 -8.77 1.51
CA SER A 141 2.45 -8.42 0.23
C SER A 141 2.40 -6.92 0.02
N PHE A 142 3.31 -6.17 0.65
CA PHE A 142 3.65 -4.82 0.19
C PHE A 142 4.39 -4.96 -1.16
N SER A 143 3.67 -5.35 -2.21
CA SER A 143 4.18 -5.44 -3.57
C SER A 143 4.19 -4.04 -4.16
N GLY A 144 5.25 -3.31 -3.82
CA GLY A 144 5.65 -2.12 -4.57
C GLY A 144 6.06 -2.53 -5.98
N ASN A 145 5.08 -2.77 -6.85
CA ASN A 145 5.30 -2.99 -8.27
C ASN A 145 5.56 -1.65 -8.96
N GLN A 146 6.73 -1.07 -8.71
CA GLN A 146 7.45 -0.35 -9.77
C GLN A 146 8.35 -1.36 -10.45
N GLY A 147 8.30 -1.41 -11.79
CA GLY A 147 9.07 -2.35 -12.58
C GLY A 147 10.55 -2.34 -12.21
N ALA A 148 11.03 -3.48 -11.71
CA ALA A 148 12.42 -3.86 -11.71
C ALA A 148 12.47 -5.37 -11.91
N THR A 149 12.99 -5.75 -13.07
CA THR A 149 13.41 -7.11 -13.40
C THR A 149 14.54 -7.54 -12.46
N ASP A 150 14.51 -8.82 -12.13
CA ASP A 150 15.63 -9.69 -11.75
C ASP A 150 15.91 -10.01 -10.26
N SER A 151 15.62 -11.28 -9.94
CA SER A 151 16.45 -12.26 -9.23
C SER A 151 17.04 -11.93 -7.86
N GLY A 152 16.54 -12.62 -6.83
CA GLY A 152 17.19 -12.71 -5.52
C GLY A 152 16.39 -13.53 -4.52
N GLU A 153 16.58 -14.84 -4.56
CA GLU A 153 16.15 -15.82 -3.57
C GLU A 153 16.61 -15.40 -2.16
N ASN A 154 15.65 -15.12 -1.26
CA ASN A 154 15.92 -14.96 0.17
C ASN A 154 15.16 -16.04 0.94
N VAL A 155 15.90 -17.09 1.29
CA VAL A 155 15.53 -18.11 2.27
C VAL A 155 15.49 -17.44 3.64
N VAL A 156 14.30 -17.33 4.24
CA VAL A 156 14.14 -16.94 5.65
C VAL A 156 13.96 -18.21 6.47
N THR A 157 14.95 -18.48 7.32
CA THR A 157 15.02 -19.60 8.25
C THR A 157 14.00 -19.44 9.38
N SER A 158 13.21 -20.49 9.61
CA SER A 158 12.16 -20.58 10.61
C SER A 158 12.69 -20.45 12.06
N GLY A 159 12.22 -19.43 12.76
CA GLY A 159 12.14 -19.39 14.22
C GLY A 159 10.67 -19.50 14.62
N SER A 160 10.36 -20.50 15.45
CA SER A 160 9.03 -20.90 15.87
C SER A 160 8.40 -19.95 16.90
N ASP A 161 8.08 -18.73 16.46
CA ASP A 161 6.97 -17.98 17.04
C ASP A 161 5.72 -18.40 16.26
N GLU A 162 4.76 -19.02 16.95
CA GLU A 162 3.42 -19.20 16.42
C GLU A 162 2.83 -17.82 16.14
N LEU A 163 3.07 -17.34 14.92
CA LEU A 163 2.33 -16.27 14.28
C LEU A 163 0.88 -16.76 14.15
N SER A 164 0.09 -16.57 15.21
CA SER A 164 -1.36 -16.58 15.10
C SER A 164 -1.70 -15.59 13.99
N PRO A 165 -2.23 -16.04 12.83
CA PRO A 165 -2.52 -15.15 11.72
C PRO A 165 -3.69 -14.20 12.01
N ASP A 166 -4.29 -14.32 13.21
CA ASP A 166 -5.66 -13.88 13.45
C ASP A 166 -5.92 -13.48 14.92
N LEU A 167 -5.05 -12.64 15.49
CA LEU A 167 -5.43 -11.81 16.66
C LEU A 167 -6.38 -10.68 16.21
N GLY A 168 -7.54 -11.08 15.70
CA GLY A 168 -8.63 -10.22 15.25
C GLY A 168 -8.40 -9.62 13.86
N ARG A 169 -9.36 -9.84 12.96
CA ARG A 169 -9.65 -9.00 11.79
C ARG A 169 -9.77 -7.52 12.21
N ARG A 170 -8.63 -6.84 12.35
CA ARG A 170 -8.58 -5.45 12.80
C ARG A 170 -8.49 -4.59 11.57
N ARG A 171 -9.47 -3.70 11.47
CA ARG A 171 -9.54 -2.77 10.35
C ARG A 171 -8.43 -1.75 10.50
N TYR A 172 -7.71 -1.55 9.41
CA TYR A 172 -6.69 -0.53 9.32
C TYR A 172 -6.86 0.23 8.02
N TRP A 173 -6.23 1.39 7.95
CA TRP A 173 -6.02 2.06 6.68
C TRP A 173 -4.57 2.46 6.51
N THR A 174 -4.10 2.38 5.27
CA THR A 174 -2.80 2.85 4.84
C THR A 174 -2.94 3.94 3.80
N ASN A 175 -2.08 4.94 3.88
CA ASN A 175 -1.91 5.95 2.86
C ASN A 175 -0.43 6.03 2.49
N THR A 176 -0.11 5.81 1.22
CA THR A 176 1.24 5.86 0.68
C THR A 176 1.34 6.98 -0.34
N LEU A 177 2.03 8.05 0.03
CA LEU A 177 2.39 9.15 -0.85
C LEU A 177 3.82 8.95 -1.34
N SER A 178 4.01 8.94 -2.65
CA SER A 178 5.31 8.78 -3.30
C SER A 178 5.56 9.94 -4.26
N LEU A 179 6.74 10.54 -4.17
CA LEU A 179 7.22 11.58 -5.08
C LEU A 179 8.60 11.19 -5.59
N PHE A 180 8.76 11.12 -6.91
CA PHE A 180 10.03 10.85 -7.57
C PHE A 180 10.37 11.96 -8.57
N SER A 181 11.66 12.26 -8.70
CA SER A 181 12.22 13.15 -9.69
C SER A 181 13.35 12.41 -10.41
N ASP A 182 13.19 12.26 -11.72
CA ASP A 182 14.05 11.49 -12.61
C ASP A 182 14.75 12.43 -13.59
N TYR A 183 16.08 12.45 -13.59
CA TYR A 183 16.90 13.28 -14.46
C TYR A 183 17.87 12.43 -15.31
N THR A 184 17.58 12.31 -16.60
CA THR A 184 18.41 11.64 -17.59
C THR A 184 19.51 12.59 -18.06
N TYR A 185 20.73 12.40 -17.57
CA TYR A 185 21.86 13.31 -17.85
C TYR A 185 22.74 12.84 -19.02
N TRP A 186 22.60 11.57 -19.45
CA TRP A 186 23.27 11.01 -20.62
C TRP A 186 22.42 9.88 -21.23
N GLU A 187 22.79 9.39 -22.40
CA GLU A 187 22.18 8.18 -22.99
C GLU A 187 22.27 7.01 -22.00
N ASP A 188 21.11 6.46 -21.64
CA ASP A 188 20.96 5.38 -20.64
C ASP A 188 21.59 5.65 -19.27
N SER A 189 21.71 6.92 -18.88
CA SER A 189 22.17 7.32 -17.56
C SER A 189 21.16 8.23 -16.87
N LEU A 190 20.78 7.87 -15.65
CA LEU A 190 19.67 8.42 -14.90
C LEU A 190 20.10 8.76 -13.48
N PHE A 191 19.71 9.92 -12.98
CA PHE A 191 19.76 10.23 -11.57
C PHE A 191 18.34 10.42 -11.05
N GLN A 192 17.96 9.67 -10.02
CA GLN A 192 16.63 9.68 -9.44
C GLN A 192 16.72 10.02 -7.95
N VAL A 193 15.79 10.87 -7.52
CA VAL A 193 15.52 11.17 -6.11
C VAL A 193 14.08 10.81 -5.82
N GLY A 194 13.83 10.08 -4.75
CA GLY A 194 12.49 9.64 -4.33
C GLY A 194 12.23 9.93 -2.86
N VAL A 195 11.00 10.32 -2.55
CA VAL A 195 10.49 10.43 -1.18
C VAL A 195 9.20 9.63 -1.11
N ASN A 196 9.12 8.75 -0.12
CA ASN A 196 7.93 7.96 0.17
C ASN A 196 7.50 8.19 1.62
N TYR A 197 6.23 8.48 1.81
CA TYR A 197 5.59 8.60 3.11
C TYR A 197 4.46 7.58 3.21
N VAL A 198 4.55 6.68 4.19
CA VAL A 198 3.53 5.68 4.46
C VAL A 198 2.97 5.95 5.85
N ALA A 199 1.68 6.22 5.92
CA ALA A 199 0.92 6.26 7.17
C ALA A 199 0.07 5.00 7.27
N LEU A 200 0.17 4.29 8.40
CA LEU A 200 -0.69 3.18 8.77
C LEU A 200 -1.41 3.56 10.06
N ARG A 201 -2.74 3.41 10.06
CA ARG A 201 -3.59 3.68 11.22
C ARG A 201 -4.51 2.51 11.48
N ASN A 202 -4.59 2.12 12.73
CA ASN A 202 -5.47 1.04 13.17
C ASN A 202 -6.78 1.64 13.68
N ASP A 203 -7.92 1.08 13.29
CA ASP A 203 -9.22 1.53 13.81
C ASP A 203 -9.47 1.01 15.24
N ASP A 204 -8.73 -0.02 15.71
CA ASP A 204 -8.81 -0.56 17.07
C ASP A 204 -7.90 0.22 18.04
N THR A 205 -8.52 1.04 18.90
CA THR A 205 -7.86 1.91 19.89
C THR A 205 -7.95 1.37 21.32
N GLY A 206 -8.35 0.11 21.52
CA GLY A 206 -8.50 -0.51 22.84
C GLY A 206 -7.18 -0.80 23.57
N VAL A 207 -7.28 -1.37 24.77
CA VAL A 207 -6.14 -1.74 25.65
C VAL A 207 -5.15 -2.72 24.98
N ASN A 208 -5.59 -3.41 23.93
CA ASN A 208 -4.77 -4.30 23.10
C ASN A 208 -4.67 -3.81 21.64
N GLY A 209 -4.91 -2.53 21.37
CA GLY A 209 -4.84 -1.93 20.04
C GLY A 209 -3.41 -1.94 19.49
N TYR A 210 -3.27 -1.88 18.16
CA TYR A 210 -1.97 -1.77 17.52
C TYR A 210 -1.54 -0.32 17.41
N ASP A 211 -0.25 -0.08 17.61
CA ASP A 211 0.32 1.26 17.44
C ASP A 211 0.18 1.74 15.99
N ASP A 212 -0.14 3.02 15.85
CA ASP A 212 -0.08 3.70 14.56
C ASP A 212 1.38 3.78 14.11
N TYR A 213 1.60 3.70 12.79
CA TYR A 213 2.94 3.68 12.23
C TYR A 213 3.08 4.69 11.10
N ASP A 214 4.12 5.52 11.18
CA ASP A 214 4.54 6.42 10.11
C ASP A 214 5.93 6.02 9.62
N ARG A 215 6.10 5.88 8.30
CA ARG A 215 7.38 5.59 7.66
C ARG A 215 7.71 6.62 6.61
N TYR A 216 8.91 7.18 6.73
CA TYR A 216 9.51 8.07 5.76
C TYR A 216 10.67 7.34 5.11
N THR A 217 10.72 7.35 3.79
CA THR A 217 11.83 6.78 3.02
C THR A 217 12.33 7.82 2.02
N LEU A 218 13.60 8.17 2.12
CA LEU A 218 14.32 8.92 1.09
C LEU A 218 15.14 7.92 0.28
N SER A 219 15.04 7.97 -1.04
CA SER A 219 15.79 7.10 -1.95
C SER A 219 16.55 7.94 -2.97
N LEU A 220 17.80 7.55 -3.24
CA LEU A 220 18.62 8.07 -4.31
C LEU A 220 19.02 6.90 -5.19
N ARG A 221 18.92 7.06 -6.51
CA ARG A 221 19.37 6.07 -7.47
C ARG A 221 20.19 6.75 -8.56
N ASN A 222 21.37 6.22 -8.84
CA ASN A 222 22.20 6.65 -9.95
C ASN A 222 22.46 5.46 -10.87
N GLU A 223 22.03 5.59 -12.11
CA GLU A 223 22.39 4.72 -13.20
C GLU A 223 23.40 5.45 -14.07
N HIS A 224 24.55 4.83 -14.30
CA HIS A 224 25.61 5.38 -15.13
C HIS A 224 26.08 4.34 -16.14
N ARG A 225 26.01 4.69 -17.43
CA ARG A 225 26.54 3.87 -18.51
C ARG A 225 27.93 4.39 -18.90
N PHE A 226 28.96 3.59 -18.66
CA PHE A 226 30.33 3.93 -19.04
C PHE A 226 30.61 3.62 -20.53
N THR A 227 30.07 2.51 -21.02
CA THR A 227 30.21 2.05 -22.42
C THR A 227 28.95 1.33 -22.89
N SER A 228 28.92 0.88 -24.15
CA SER A 228 27.81 0.05 -24.65
C SER A 228 27.62 -1.27 -23.88
N ILE A 229 28.63 -1.72 -23.14
CA ILE A 229 28.63 -3.00 -22.43
C ILE A 229 28.56 -2.79 -20.90
N TRP A 230 29.20 -1.74 -20.38
CA TRP A 230 29.31 -1.52 -18.94
C TRP A 230 28.33 -0.47 -18.43
N LYS A 231 27.50 -0.87 -17.46
CA LYS A 231 26.56 -0.01 -16.72
C LYS A 231 26.67 -0.31 -15.23
N THR A 232 26.58 0.73 -14.42
CA THR A 232 26.49 0.62 -12.96
C THR A 232 25.18 1.23 -12.50
N ILE A 233 24.56 0.60 -11.50
CA ILE A 233 23.37 1.07 -10.81
C ILE A 233 23.73 1.14 -9.32
N THR A 234 23.54 2.30 -8.71
CA THR A 234 23.75 2.53 -7.28
C THR A 234 22.45 3.01 -6.67
N ASP A 235 21.95 2.28 -5.68
CA ASP A 235 20.76 2.62 -4.90
C ASP A 235 21.16 2.92 -3.46
N LEU A 236 20.73 4.07 -2.94
CA LEU A 236 20.84 4.43 -1.53
C LEU A 236 19.44 4.71 -0.99
N SER A 237 19.11 4.10 0.16
CA SER A 237 17.85 4.38 0.84
C SER A 237 18.09 4.71 2.31
N PHE A 238 17.37 5.72 2.79
CA PHE A 238 17.31 6.09 4.19
C PHE A 238 15.86 5.95 4.66
N VAL A 239 15.64 5.05 5.61
CA VAL A 239 14.31 4.75 6.15
C VAL A 239 14.25 5.22 7.60
N ARG A 240 13.22 5.99 7.93
CA ARG A 240 12.87 6.37 9.29
C ARG A 240 11.43 5.98 9.59
N GLY A 241 11.24 5.10 10.57
CA GLY A 241 9.92 4.76 11.12
C GLY A 241 9.69 5.51 12.44
N ASN A 242 8.44 5.86 12.71
CA ASN A 242 7.98 6.31 14.01
C ASN A 242 6.77 5.47 14.44
N LEU A 243 6.89 4.84 15.60
CA LEU A 243 5.78 4.14 16.25
C LEU A 243 5.09 5.13 17.17
N ILE A 244 3.80 5.35 16.96
CA ILE A 244 3.01 6.22 17.81
C ILE A 244 2.29 5.32 18.81
N GLN A 245 2.87 5.21 20.00
CA GLN A 245 2.21 4.53 21.11
C GLN A 245 0.98 5.31 21.55
N LEU A 246 -0.17 4.65 21.57
CA LEU A 246 -1.37 5.17 22.20
C LEU A 246 -1.15 5.18 23.72
N THR A 247 -0.68 6.29 24.28
CA THR A 247 -0.71 6.48 25.73
C THR A 247 -2.16 6.51 26.19
N SER A 248 -2.59 5.46 26.90
CA SER A 248 -3.89 5.44 27.58
C SER A 248 -3.99 6.65 28.53
N PRO A 249 -5.12 7.38 28.54
CA PRO A 249 -5.37 8.43 29.53
C PRO A 249 -5.47 7.88 30.95
#